data_AF-A0A7Y5V231-F1
#
_entry.id   AF-A0A7Y5V231-F1
#
_cell.length_a   1.000
_cell.length_b   1.000
_cell.length_c   1.000
_cell.angle_alpha   90.00
_cell.angle_beta   90.00
_cell.angle_gamma   90.00
#
_symmetry.space_group_name_H-M   'P 1'
#
loop_
_entity.id
_entity.type
_entity.pdbx_description
1 polymer ?
#
loop_
_entity_poly.entity_id
_entity_poly.type
_entity_poly.pdbx_seq_one_letter_code
_entity_poly.pdbx_strand_id
1 'polypeptide(L)' 'MKPQRLKFVFVVRLARIGSTYRAHLEDDDSIVATGETPMRAIRNLADDLVEEDDRLEKERRP' A
#
# COMPACT_ATOMS: atom_id res chain seq x y z
N MET A 1 -11.26 -27.51 -6.36
CA MET A 1 -9.96 -26.82 -6.15
C MET A 1 -10.14 -25.81 -5.03
N LYS A 2 -9.25 -25.77 -4.04
CA LYS A 2 -9.22 -24.64 -3.08
C LYS A 2 -8.60 -23.43 -3.80
N PRO A 3 -9.11 -22.20 -3.62
CA PRO A 3 -8.50 -21.02 -4.21
C PRO A 3 -7.06 -20.89 -3.71
N GLN A 4 -6.11 -20.73 -4.63
CA GLN A 4 -4.72 -20.43 -4.28
C GLN A 4 -4.68 -19.02 -3.69
N ARG A 5 -4.08 -18.88 -2.50
CA ARG A 5 -3.79 -17.56 -1.93
C ARG A 5 -2.53 -17.05 -2.61
N LEU A 6 -2.65 -15.96 -3.35
CA LEU A 6 -1.50 -15.26 -3.91
C LEU A 6 -0.78 -14.53 -2.76
N LYS A 7 0.55 -14.59 -2.77
CA LYS A 7 1.40 -13.84 -1.84
C LYS A 7 2.26 -12.90 -2.67
N PHE A 8 2.13 -11.61 -2.39
CA PHE A 8 2.93 -10.56 -3.01
C PHE A 8 3.95 -10.04 -1.99
N VAL A 9 5.12 -9.64 -2.49
CA VAL A 9 6.18 -9.00 -1.70
C VAL A 9 6.49 -7.68 -2.36
N PHE A 10 6.44 -6.61 -1.57
CA PHE A 10 6.71 -5.26 -2.04
C PHE A 10 7.92 -4.69 -1.30
N VAL A 11 8.72 -3.89 -1.99
CA VAL A 11 9.73 -3.05 -1.34
C VAL A 11 9.10 -1.69 -1.06
N VAL A 12 9.14 -1.25 0.19
CA VAL A 12 8.55 0.02 0.63
C VAL A 12 9.66 1.02 0.88
N ARG A 13 9.58 2.19 0.24
CA ARG A 13 10.42 3.34 0.55
C ARG A 13 9.77 4.20 1.60
N LEU A 14 10.52 4.44 2.68
CA LEU A 14 10.08 5.25 3.81
C LEU A 14 10.99 6.47 3.94
N ALA A 15 10.39 7.66 3.98
CA ALA A 15 11.10 8.91 4.24
C ALA A 15 10.46 9.63 5.43
N ARG A 16 11.29 10.24 6.29
CA ARG A 16 10.81 11.13 7.35
C ARG A 16 10.67 12.55 6.78
N ILE A 17 9.49 13.15 6.91
CA ILE A 17 9.20 14.52 6.45
C ILE A 17 8.69 15.31 7.66
N GLY A 18 9.59 16.08 8.28
CA GLY A 18 9.31 16.77 9.52
C GLY A 18 9.01 15.80 10.68
N SER A 19 7.80 15.90 11.25
CA SER A 19 7.34 15.04 12.34
C SER A 19 6.65 13.76 11.87
N THR A 20 6.42 13.58 10.56
CA THR A 20 5.71 12.42 10.01
C THR A 20 6.63 11.56 9.13
N TYR A 21 6.17 10.36 8.84
CA TYR A 21 6.77 9.42 7.90
C TYR A 21 5.87 9.30 6.68
N ARG A 22 6.47 9.25 5.50
CA ARG A 22 5.83 9.03 4.21
C ARG A 22 6.30 7.68 3.66
N ALA A 23 5.36 6.83 3.28
CA ALA A 23 5.58 5.50 2.70
C ALA A 23 5.02 5.44 1.28
N HIS A 24 5.73 4.78 0.38
CA HIS A 24 5.27 4.43 -0.98
C HIS A 24 6.00 3.16 -1.44
N LEU A 25 5.53 2.52 -2.51
CA LEU A 25 6.25 1.38 -3.11
C LEU A 25 7.50 1.88 -3.85
N GLU A 26 8.56 1.08 -3.87
CA GLU A 26 9.80 1.46 -4.58
C GLU A 26 9.58 1.67 -6.07
N ASP A 27 8.74 0.83 -6.68
CA ASP A 27 8.47 0.83 -8.12
C ASP A 27 7.22 1.64 -8.51
N ASP A 28 6.48 2.15 -7.52
CA ASP A 28 5.21 2.86 -7.74
C ASP A 28 4.95 3.91 -6.64
N ASP A 29 4.99 5.18 -7.02
CA ASP A 29 4.76 6.33 -6.14
C ASP A 29 3.34 6.90 -6.23
N SER A 30 2.43 6.22 -6.96
CA SER A 30 1.03 6.66 -7.11
C SER A 30 0.24 6.54 -5.81
N ILE A 31 0.56 5.55 -4.97
CA ILE A 31 -0.05 5.32 -3.67
C ILE A 31 0.93 5.74 -2.58
N VAL A 32 0.53 6.75 -1.83
CA VAL A 32 1.37 7.38 -0.81
C VAL A 32 0.60 7.45 0.49
N ALA A 33 1.13 6.80 1.51
CA ALA A 33 0.57 6.87 2.85
C ALA A 33 1.49 7.66 3.80
N THR A 34 0.89 8.26 4.83
CA THR A 34 1.64 8.95 5.88
C THR A 34 1.29 8.42 7.26
N GLY A 35 2.21 8.57 8.22
CA GLY A 35 2.01 8.16 9.60
C GLY A 35 2.99 8.80 10.57
N GLU A 36 2.60 8.94 11.83
CA GLU A 36 3.44 9.52 12.90
C GLU A 36 4.65 8.64 13.25
N THR A 37 4.59 7.36 12.92
CA THR A 37 5.67 6.39 13.10
C THR A 37 5.91 5.60 11.80
N PRO A 38 7.10 5.00 11.61
CA PRO A 38 7.38 4.15 10.45
C PRO A 38 6.33 3.06 10.23
N MET A 39 5.98 2.34 11.30
CA MET A 39 5.03 1.23 11.23
C MET A 39 3.61 1.69 10.91
N ARG A 40 3.21 2.88 11.38
CA ARG A 40 1.90 3.45 11.08
C ARG A 40 1.81 3.85 9.60
N ALA A 41 2.87 4.45 9.04
CA ALA A 41 2.91 4.78 7.62
C ALA A 41 2.87 3.52 6.73
N ILE A 42 3.59 2.45 7.10
CA ILE A 42 3.56 1.17 6.37
C ILE A 42 2.18 0.52 6.45
N ARG A 43 1.52 0.55 7.61
CA ARG A 43 0.18 -0.02 7.77
C ARG A 43 -0.83 0.72 6.90
N ASN A 44 -0.83 2.05 6.96
CA ASN A 44 -1.71 2.87 6.14
C ASN A 44 -1.47 2.59 4.63
N LEU A 45 -0.22 2.44 4.20
CA LEU A 45 0.09 2.06 2.81
C LEU A 45 -0.48 0.69 2.43
N ALA A 46 -0.44 -0.28 3.35
CA ALA A 46 -1.01 -1.60 3.11
C ALA A 46 -2.54 -1.54 3.00
N ASP A 47 -3.20 -0.72 3.82
CA ASP A 47 -4.65 -0.51 3.75
C ASP A 47 -5.03 0.17 2.42
N ASP A 48 -4.32 1.22 2.01
CA ASP A 48 -4.54 1.92 0.74
C ASP A 48 -4.34 0.99 -0.48
N LEU A 49 -3.36 0.09 -0.44
CA LEU A 49 -3.13 -0.90 -1.51
C LEU A 49 -4.29 -1.90 -1.65
N VAL A 50 -4.92 -2.28 -0.54
CA VAL A 50 -6.10 -3.16 -0.55
C VAL A 50 -7.32 -2.43 -1.11
N GLU A 51 -7.53 -1.18 -0.71
CA GLU A 51 -8.64 -0.37 -1.24
C GLU A 51 -8.51 -0.14 -2.76
N GLU A 52 -7.29 0.08 -3.24
CA GLU A 52 -7.03 0.23 -4.67
C GLU A 52 -7.28 -1.07 -5.44
N ASP A 53 -6.86 -2.23 -4.92
CA ASP A 53 -7.14 -3.53 -5.52
C ASP A 53 -8.65 -3.79 -5.61
N ASP A 54 -9.39 -3.51 -4.53
CA ASP A 54 -10.86 -3.62 -4.48
C ASP A 54 -11.53 -2.68 -5.51
N ARG A 55 -10.98 -1.47 -5.73
CA ARG A 55 -11.49 -0.52 -6.72
C ARG A 55 -11.26 -1.04 -8.14
N LEU A 56 -10.05 -1.48 -8.44
CA LEU A 56 -9.69 -2.05 -9.75
C LEU A 56 -10.50 -3.31 -10.06
N GLU A 57 -10.83 -4.13 -9.06
CA GLU A 57 -11.69 -5.28 -9.25
C GLU A 57 -13.13 -4.87 -9.61
N LYS A 58 -13.69 -3.85 -8.96
CA LYS A 58 -15.04 -3.33 -9.26
C LYS A 58 -15.13 -2.76 -10.67
N GLU A 59 -14.12 -2.02 -11.11
CA GLU A 59 -14.07 -1.43 -12.47
C GLU A 59 -13.96 -2.48 -13.58
N ARG A 60 -13.44 -3.68 -13.27
CA ARG A 60 -13.33 -4.80 -14.21
C ARG A 60 -14.59 -5.63 -14.36
N ARG A 61 -15.59 -5.46 -13.48
CA ARG A 61 -16.87 -6.18 -13.55
C ARG A 61 -17.89 -5.30 -14.28
N PRO A 62 -18.44 -5.73 -15.43
CA PRO A 62 -19.46 -4.99 -16.18
C PRO A 62 -20.79 -4.87 -15.41
#